data_AF-A0A1B7XB67-F1
#
_entry.id   AF-A0A1B7XB67-F1
#
_cell.length_a   1.000
_cell.length_b   1.000
_cell.length_c   1.000
_cell.angle_alpha   90.00
_cell.angle_beta   90.00
_cell.angle_gamma   90.00
#
_symmetry.space_group_name_H-M   'P 1'
#
loop_
_entity.id
_entity.type
_entity.pdbx_description
1 polymer ?
#
loop_
_entity_poly.entity_id
_entity_poly.type
_entity_poly.pdbx_seq_one_letter_code
_entity_poly.pdbx_strand_id
1 'polypeptide(L)'
;MKAVSIIGYKKSGKTTLTRKLADALEARGKTVSIAKFTHTGLTKPDTDTGSFIQKNRTVIGLGQDECTIHWGEQKMLPDLLPLAQADYLLVEGGKSLSWLPRILLLRDQQEQEALDRKLAIGSFGDVPASDMPHFSDANLKELVDLIEEKSFTLPALDCGACGEPTCEVIAQKIVAGKATMKACKSINASGLSISVNGSPVGVNPFVEKIIRGSIEGMLTSLKGYAPGSEVKITISK
;
A
#
# COMPACT_ATOMS: atom_id res chain seq x y z
N MET A 1 -2.27 -7.86 -2.03
CA MET A 1 -2.90 -6.54 -2.05
C MET A 1 -2.26 -5.69 -3.15
N LYS A 2 -3.06 -5.02 -3.97
CA LYS A 2 -2.64 -3.94 -4.87
C LYS A 2 -3.02 -2.60 -4.25
N ALA A 3 -2.33 -1.50 -4.59
CA ALA A 3 -2.67 -0.18 -4.05
C ALA A 3 -2.59 0.93 -5.09
N VAL A 4 -3.36 1.98 -4.85
CA VAL A 4 -3.31 3.23 -5.61
C VAL A 4 -3.61 4.41 -4.69
N SER A 5 -2.87 5.51 -4.84
CA SER A 5 -3.13 6.76 -4.12
C SER A 5 -4.04 7.67 -4.94
N ILE A 6 -4.99 8.30 -4.26
CA ILE A 6 -5.87 9.33 -4.79
C ILE A 6 -5.32 10.68 -4.31
N ILE A 7 -4.67 11.42 -5.21
CA ILE A 7 -3.87 12.61 -4.90
C ILE A 7 -4.51 13.87 -5.48
N GLY A 8 -4.57 14.93 -4.68
CA GLY A 8 -5.15 16.21 -5.03
C GLY A 8 -5.21 17.15 -3.83
N TYR A 9 -5.38 18.45 -4.06
CA TYR A 9 -5.51 19.42 -2.97
C TYR A 9 -6.89 19.40 -2.30
N LYS A 10 -7.07 20.19 -1.23
CA LYS A 10 -8.35 20.25 -0.51
C LYS A 10 -9.47 20.66 -1.49
N LYS A 11 -10.65 20.03 -1.34
CA LYS A 11 -11.83 20.23 -2.20
C LYS A 11 -11.67 19.80 -3.67
N SER A 12 -10.70 18.96 -4.02
CA SER A 12 -10.56 18.40 -5.38
C SER A 12 -11.43 17.17 -5.66
N GLY A 13 -12.34 16.78 -4.75
CA GLY A 13 -13.20 15.60 -4.93
C GLY A 13 -12.61 14.24 -4.53
N LYS A 14 -11.41 14.18 -3.93
CA LYS A 14 -10.74 12.91 -3.56
C LYS A 14 -11.63 11.93 -2.81
N THR A 15 -12.26 12.36 -1.72
CA THR A 15 -13.12 11.48 -0.90
C THR A 15 -14.29 10.92 -1.69
N THR A 16 -14.85 11.71 -2.61
CA THR A 16 -15.92 11.25 -3.51
C THR A 16 -15.40 10.19 -4.47
N LEU A 17 -14.25 10.40 -5.09
CA LEU A 17 -13.65 9.41 -5.99
C LEU A 17 -13.26 8.14 -5.24
N THR A 18 -12.60 8.25 -4.08
CA THR A 18 -12.20 7.09 -3.27
C THR A 18 -13.40 6.20 -2.94
N ARG A 19 -14.54 6.79 -2.57
CA ARG A 19 -15.79 6.04 -2.34
C ARG A 19 -16.30 5.35 -3.60
N LYS A 20 -16.39 6.09 -4.72
CA LYS A 20 -16.82 5.54 -6.01
C LYS A 20 -15.95 4.36 -6.47
N LEU A 21 -14.63 4.45 -6.27
CA LEU A 21 -13.69 3.38 -6.58
C LEU A 21 -13.85 2.18 -5.66
N ALA A 22 -14.09 2.39 -4.36
CA ALA A 22 -14.37 1.31 -3.42
C ALA A 22 -15.63 0.55 -3.84
N ASP A 23 -16.75 1.26 -4.00
CA ASP A 23 -18.03 0.68 -4.42
C ASP A 23 -17.90 -0.09 -5.74
N ALA A 24 -17.15 0.46 -6.72
CA ALA A 24 -16.97 -0.17 -8.02
C ALA A 24 -16.05 -1.41 -8.00
N LEU A 25 -15.04 -1.45 -7.12
CA LEU A 25 -14.19 -2.63 -6.92
C LEU A 25 -14.95 -3.72 -6.14
N GLU A 26 -15.73 -3.34 -5.14
CA GLU A 26 -16.59 -4.25 -4.37
C GLU A 26 -17.68 -4.88 -5.25
N ALA A 27 -18.27 -4.10 -6.16
CA ALA A 27 -19.19 -4.62 -7.18
C ALA A 27 -18.54 -5.64 -8.13
N ARG A 28 -17.20 -5.68 -8.21
CA ARG A 28 -16.42 -6.70 -8.94
C ARG A 28 -15.96 -7.86 -8.05
N GLY A 29 -16.50 -7.97 -6.83
CA GLY A 29 -16.17 -9.02 -5.86
C GLY A 29 -14.79 -8.87 -5.23
N LYS A 30 -14.22 -7.66 -5.23
CA LYS A 30 -12.94 -7.37 -4.56
C LYS A 30 -13.17 -6.87 -3.14
N THR A 31 -12.28 -7.23 -2.23
CA THR A 31 -12.22 -6.61 -0.90
C THR A 31 -11.38 -5.33 -0.95
N VAL A 32 -11.85 -4.28 -0.28
CA VAL A 32 -11.22 -2.95 -0.31
C VAL A 32 -10.91 -2.46 1.10
N SER A 33 -9.72 -1.89 1.27
CA SER A 33 -9.33 -1.11 2.44
C SER A 33 -9.00 0.32 2.05
N ILE A 34 -9.26 1.27 2.94
CA ILE A 34 -9.02 2.69 2.70
C ILE A 34 -8.05 3.23 3.74
N ALA A 35 -6.93 3.81 3.29
CA ALA A 35 -6.05 4.59 4.14
C ALA A 35 -6.21 6.08 3.83
N LYS A 36 -6.61 6.87 4.82
CA LYS A 36 -6.81 8.31 4.66
C LYS A 36 -5.75 9.10 5.41
N PHE A 37 -4.97 9.88 4.67
CA PHE A 37 -4.01 10.82 5.23
C PHE A 37 -4.67 12.17 5.48
N THR A 38 -4.59 12.64 6.72
CA THR A 38 -5.11 13.94 7.15
C THR A 38 -4.07 14.65 8.02
N HIS A 39 -4.06 15.99 7.97
CA HIS A 39 -3.24 16.82 8.84
C HIS A 39 -3.90 17.10 10.20
N THR A 40 -5.21 16.84 10.32
CA THR A 40 -5.96 16.94 11.58
C THR A 40 -6.17 15.55 12.17
N GLY A 41 -6.39 15.45 13.49
CA GLY A 41 -6.78 14.19 14.13
C GLY A 41 -8.02 13.57 13.47
N LEU A 42 -8.10 12.23 13.53
CA LEU A 42 -9.19 11.44 12.92
C LEU A 42 -10.42 11.30 13.83
N THR A 43 -10.26 11.52 15.14
CA THR A 43 -11.31 11.22 16.12
C THR A 43 -12.16 12.43 16.45
N LYS A 44 -13.46 12.22 16.60
CA LYS A 44 -14.36 13.17 17.25
C LYS A 44 -14.31 12.96 18.79
N PRO A 45 -13.93 13.97 19.59
CA PRO A 45 -13.80 13.83 21.05
C PRO A 45 -15.15 13.75 21.79
N ASP A 46 -16.27 13.89 21.10
CA ASP A 46 -17.64 14.02 21.62
C ASP A 46 -18.35 12.68 21.90
N THR A 47 -17.58 11.59 22.05
CA THR A 47 -18.09 10.25 22.38
C THR A 47 -17.42 9.71 23.64
N ASP A 48 -18.09 8.80 24.37
CA ASP A 48 -17.51 8.14 25.56
C ASP A 48 -16.18 7.44 25.20
N THR A 49 -16.13 6.75 24.06
CA THR A 49 -14.90 6.17 23.51
C THR A 49 -13.84 7.24 23.22
N GLY A 50 -14.26 8.39 22.69
CA GLY A 50 -13.43 9.56 22.44
C GLY A 50 -12.77 10.11 23.70
N SER A 51 -13.43 10.03 24.86
CA SER A 51 -12.87 10.48 26.15
C SER A 51 -11.64 9.70 26.59
N PHE A 52 -11.49 8.45 26.13
CA PHE A 52 -10.30 7.65 26.42
C PHE A 52 -9.09 8.05 25.58
N ILE A 53 -9.27 8.82 24.50
CA ILE A 53 -8.19 9.11 23.55
C ILE A 53 -7.24 10.17 24.11
N GLN A 54 -5.96 9.82 24.16
CA GLN A 54 -4.87 10.73 24.49
C GLN A 54 -3.56 10.27 23.86
N LYS A 55 -2.55 11.13 23.88
CA LYS A 55 -1.21 10.83 23.35
C LYS A 55 -0.63 9.57 24.02
N ASN A 56 -0.03 8.70 23.22
CA ASN A 56 0.60 7.43 23.59
C ASN A 56 -0.34 6.39 24.24
N ARG A 57 -1.66 6.62 24.25
CA ARG A 57 -2.62 5.61 24.73
C ARG A 57 -3.23 4.87 23.55
N THR A 58 -3.18 3.55 23.63
CA THR A 58 -3.94 2.67 22.74
C THR A 58 -5.35 2.50 23.30
N VAL A 59 -6.37 2.70 22.47
CA VAL A 59 -7.78 2.45 22.82
C VAL A 59 -8.32 1.40 21.85
N ILE A 60 -8.93 0.34 22.37
CA ILE A 60 -9.58 -0.70 21.58
C ILE A 60 -11.07 -0.64 21.89
N GLY A 61 -11.89 -0.37 20.88
CA GLY A 61 -13.35 -0.40 20.98
C GLY A 61 -13.88 -1.69 20.39
N LEU A 62 -14.70 -2.42 21.15
CA LEU A 62 -15.33 -3.66 20.73
C LEU A 62 -16.85 -3.46 20.73
N GLY A 63 -17.45 -3.36 19.54
CA GLY A 63 -18.89 -3.32 19.32
C GLY A 63 -19.44 -4.71 18.93
N GLN A 64 -20.75 -4.81 18.75
CA GLN A 64 -21.39 -6.05 18.28
C GLN A 64 -20.99 -6.39 16.84
N ASP A 65 -20.93 -5.39 15.97
CA ASP A 65 -20.69 -5.57 14.52
C ASP A 65 -19.38 -4.92 14.04
N GLU A 66 -18.67 -4.21 14.91
CA GLU A 66 -17.46 -3.47 14.53
C GLU A 66 -16.40 -3.45 15.64
N CYS A 67 -15.16 -3.26 15.22
CA CYS A 67 -14.02 -3.06 16.12
C CYS A 67 -13.22 -1.85 15.66
N THR A 68 -12.68 -1.10 16.60
CA THR A 68 -11.81 0.04 16.33
C THR A 68 -10.55 -0.06 17.16
N ILE A 69 -9.42 0.35 16.57
CA ILE A 69 -8.16 0.52 17.29
C ILE A 69 -7.67 1.94 17.03
N HIS A 70 -7.45 2.67 18.11
CA HIS A 70 -6.79 3.95 18.10
C HIS A 70 -5.40 3.81 18.69
N TRP A 71 -4.37 4.23 17.95
CA TRP A 71 -3.02 4.44 18.47
C TRP A 71 -2.78 5.93 18.73
N GLY A 72 -2.42 6.29 19.96
CA GLY A 72 -2.06 7.66 20.35
C GLY A 72 -0.71 8.15 19.83
N GLU A 73 -0.21 7.55 18.75
CA GLU A 73 1.08 7.81 18.13
C GLU A 73 0.99 7.58 16.61
N GLN A 74 1.94 8.13 15.86
CA GLN A 74 2.00 7.93 14.42
C GLN A 74 2.52 6.52 14.10
N LYS A 75 1.84 5.84 13.17
CA LYS A 75 2.28 4.55 12.62
C LYS A 75 2.65 4.70 11.14
N MET A 76 3.54 3.84 10.67
CA MET A 76 3.81 3.72 9.25
C MET A 76 2.73 2.86 8.60
N LEU A 77 2.21 3.29 7.45
CA LEU A 77 1.17 2.56 6.74
C LEU A 77 1.56 1.10 6.43
N PRO A 78 2.79 0.78 5.96
CA PRO A 78 3.22 -0.60 5.75
C PRO A 78 3.04 -1.53 6.95
N ASP A 79 3.25 -1.03 8.18
CA ASP A 79 3.12 -1.82 9.41
C ASP A 79 1.68 -2.21 9.70
N LEU A 80 0.71 -1.45 9.19
CA LEU A 80 -0.72 -1.67 9.38
C LEU A 80 -1.35 -2.54 8.28
N LEU A 81 -0.71 -2.66 7.11
CA LEU A 81 -1.26 -3.43 5.98
C LEU A 81 -1.58 -4.89 6.31
N PRO A 82 -0.78 -5.63 7.10
CA PRO A 82 -1.11 -7.01 7.48
C PRO A 82 -2.41 -7.16 8.28
N LEU A 83 -2.93 -6.07 8.86
CA LEU A 83 -4.19 -6.05 9.60
C LEU A 83 -5.41 -5.82 8.69
N ALA A 84 -5.21 -5.20 7.53
CA ALA A 84 -6.29 -4.74 6.66
C ALA A 84 -6.88 -5.84 5.76
N GLN A 85 -6.12 -6.91 5.45
CA GLN A 85 -6.56 -8.11 4.71
C GLN A 85 -7.54 -7.84 3.55
N ALA A 86 -7.09 -7.07 2.56
CA ALA A 86 -7.90 -6.74 1.38
C ALA A 86 -7.14 -6.95 0.06
N ASP A 87 -7.89 -7.12 -1.03
CA ASP A 87 -7.35 -7.21 -2.39
C ASP A 87 -6.76 -5.86 -2.82
N TYR A 88 -7.45 -4.77 -2.49
CA TYR A 88 -7.07 -3.40 -2.85
C TYR A 88 -6.95 -2.48 -1.63
N LEU A 89 -5.95 -1.61 -1.68
CA LEU A 89 -5.79 -0.47 -0.79
C LEU A 89 -5.95 0.83 -1.59
N LEU A 90 -6.98 1.61 -1.25
CA LEU A 90 -7.16 2.96 -1.76
C LEU A 90 -6.58 3.95 -0.76
N VAL A 91 -5.58 4.73 -1.18
CA VAL A 91 -4.94 5.70 -0.29
C VAL A 91 -5.41 7.11 -0.61
N GLU A 92 -6.30 7.69 0.20
CA GLU A 92 -6.67 9.11 0.06
C GLU A 92 -5.55 10.00 0.63
N GLY A 93 -4.86 10.75 -0.23
CA GLY A 93 -3.72 11.57 0.16
C GLY A 93 -2.41 10.78 0.21
N GLY A 94 -1.51 11.14 1.13
CA GLY A 94 -0.18 10.53 1.19
C GLY A 94 0.73 10.98 0.04
N LYS A 95 0.78 12.28 -0.25
CA LYS A 95 1.59 12.88 -1.34
C LYS A 95 3.08 12.47 -1.30
N SER A 96 3.60 12.21 -0.11
CA SER A 96 4.97 11.76 0.14
C SER A 96 5.21 10.29 -0.19
N LEU A 97 4.16 9.44 -0.21
CA LEU A 97 4.31 8.02 -0.52
C LEU A 97 4.86 7.84 -1.93
N SER A 98 5.87 7.01 -2.06
CA SER A 98 6.65 6.86 -3.30
C SER A 98 6.71 5.43 -3.81
N TRP A 99 5.99 4.50 -3.16
CA TRP A 99 6.11 3.06 -3.37
C TRP A 99 4.83 2.44 -3.98
N LEU A 100 3.93 3.28 -4.48
CA LEU A 100 2.66 2.88 -5.11
C LEU A 100 2.21 3.95 -6.14
N PRO A 101 1.46 3.57 -7.19
CA PRO A 101 1.01 4.48 -8.24
C PRO A 101 -0.11 5.40 -7.76
N ARG A 102 -0.40 6.48 -8.49
CA ARG A 102 -1.45 7.45 -8.10
C ARG A 102 -2.38 7.87 -9.23
N ILE A 103 -3.58 8.31 -8.84
CA ILE A 103 -4.54 9.05 -9.67
C ILE A 103 -4.53 10.51 -9.23
N LEU A 104 -4.43 11.42 -10.20
CA LEU A 104 -4.40 12.87 -9.93
C LEU A 104 -5.78 13.49 -10.05
N LEU A 105 -6.13 14.34 -9.09
CA LEU A 105 -7.30 15.21 -9.12
C LEU A 105 -6.81 16.65 -9.02
N LEU A 106 -6.74 17.29 -10.18
CA LEU A 106 -6.22 18.64 -10.34
C LEU A 106 -7.35 19.66 -10.23
N ARG A 107 -7.03 20.84 -9.70
CA ARG A 107 -7.89 22.03 -9.79
C ARG A 107 -7.37 23.02 -10.83
N ASP A 108 -6.08 22.93 -11.12
CA ASP A 108 -5.36 23.72 -12.11
C ASP A 108 -4.20 22.87 -12.66
N GLN A 109 -3.83 23.08 -13.92
CA GLN A 109 -2.79 22.29 -14.59
C GLN A 109 -1.41 22.40 -13.92
N GLN A 110 -1.10 23.55 -13.33
CA GLN A 110 0.17 23.80 -12.64
C GLN A 110 0.34 22.91 -11.41
N GLU A 111 -0.74 22.34 -10.87
CA GLU A 111 -0.68 21.40 -9.76
C GLU A 111 -0.05 20.06 -10.14
N GLN A 112 -0.04 19.69 -11.43
CA GLN A 112 0.41 18.38 -11.91
C GLN A 112 1.87 18.10 -11.51
N GLU A 113 2.78 19.03 -11.76
CA GLU A 113 4.22 18.83 -11.51
C GLU A 113 4.49 18.44 -10.05
N ALA A 114 3.84 19.14 -9.12
CA ALA A 114 3.99 18.88 -7.68
C ALA A 114 3.34 17.57 -7.21
N LEU A 115 2.29 17.11 -7.89
CA LEU A 115 1.48 15.97 -7.45
C LEU A 115 1.84 14.65 -8.14
N ASP A 116 2.26 14.68 -9.40
CA ASP A 116 2.58 13.50 -10.19
C ASP A 116 3.80 12.75 -9.60
N ARG A 117 4.94 13.45 -9.47
CA ARG A 117 6.24 12.83 -9.13
C ARG A 117 6.57 11.61 -10.01
N LYS A 118 6.07 11.58 -11.25
CA LYS A 118 6.18 10.47 -12.21
C LYS A 118 5.59 9.14 -11.71
N LEU A 119 4.60 9.23 -10.83
CA LEU A 119 3.90 8.08 -10.25
C LEU A 119 2.44 8.01 -10.72
N ALA A 120 1.96 9.04 -11.43
CA ALA A 120 0.60 9.07 -11.92
C ALA A 120 0.39 8.07 -13.06
N ILE A 121 -0.68 7.29 -12.95
CA ILE A 121 -1.15 6.39 -14.03
C ILE A 121 -2.35 6.98 -14.78
N GLY A 122 -2.97 8.04 -14.24
CA GLY A 122 -4.08 8.76 -14.86
C GLY A 122 -4.59 9.91 -13.98
N SER A 123 -5.54 10.67 -14.51
CA SER A 123 -6.20 11.78 -13.80
C SER A 123 -7.71 11.65 -13.82
N PHE A 124 -8.38 12.28 -12.85
CA PHE A 124 -9.83 12.28 -12.72
C PHE A 124 -10.38 13.66 -12.34
N GLY A 125 -11.48 14.07 -12.95
CA GLY A 125 -12.21 15.30 -12.62
C GLY A 125 -12.37 16.23 -13.81
N ASP A 126 -12.52 17.53 -13.56
CA ASP A 126 -12.78 18.51 -14.62
C ASP A 126 -11.50 18.99 -15.33
N VAL A 127 -10.35 18.91 -14.64
CA VAL A 127 -9.06 19.40 -15.14
C VAL A 127 -8.16 18.21 -15.50
N PRO A 128 -7.85 18.00 -16.80
CA PRO A 128 -7.09 16.86 -17.27
C PRO A 128 -5.58 17.03 -17.08
N ALA A 129 -4.91 16.04 -16.50
CA ALA A 129 -3.45 16.02 -16.51
C ALA A 129 -2.90 15.74 -17.93
N SER A 130 -1.79 16.37 -18.28
CA SER A 130 -1.07 16.16 -19.54
C SER A 130 -0.35 14.81 -19.54
N ASP A 131 -0.18 14.21 -20.72
CA ASP A 131 0.63 13.00 -20.96
C ASP A 131 0.16 11.72 -20.23
N MET A 132 -1.11 11.66 -19.84
CA MET A 132 -1.71 10.47 -19.22
C MET A 132 -3.20 10.36 -19.54
N PRO A 133 -3.81 9.17 -19.37
CA PRO A 133 -5.26 9.02 -19.48
C PRO A 133 -6.02 9.91 -18.51
N HIS A 134 -7.15 10.45 -18.97
CA HIS A 134 -8.04 11.30 -18.18
C HIS A 134 -9.44 10.70 -18.09
N PHE A 135 -10.04 10.79 -16.91
CA PHE A 135 -11.31 10.17 -16.58
C PHE A 135 -12.26 11.16 -15.90
N SER A 136 -13.55 10.84 -15.99
CA SER A 136 -14.66 11.52 -15.34
C SER A 136 -15.66 10.48 -14.87
N ASP A 137 -16.79 10.93 -14.31
CA ASP A 137 -17.88 10.03 -13.94
C ASP A 137 -18.43 9.22 -15.12
N ALA A 138 -18.35 9.75 -16.34
CA ALA A 138 -18.85 9.08 -17.53
C ALA A 138 -18.07 7.81 -17.88
N ASN A 139 -16.78 7.73 -17.52
CA ASN A 139 -15.91 6.59 -17.82
C ASN A 139 -15.20 6.04 -16.57
N LEU A 140 -15.86 6.13 -15.41
CA LEU A 140 -15.37 5.55 -14.15
C LEU A 140 -14.98 4.07 -14.28
N LYS A 141 -15.71 3.31 -15.11
CA LYS A 141 -15.42 1.89 -15.33
C LYS A 141 -14.01 1.66 -15.92
N GLU A 142 -13.61 2.49 -16.88
CA GLU A 142 -12.29 2.42 -17.52
C GLU A 142 -11.18 2.81 -16.53
N LEU A 143 -11.45 3.77 -15.63
CA LEU A 143 -10.53 4.09 -14.55
C LEU A 143 -10.33 2.88 -13.60
N VAL A 144 -11.41 2.16 -13.28
CA VAL A 144 -11.29 0.94 -12.46
C VAL A 144 -10.50 -0.14 -13.20
N ASP A 145 -10.72 -0.32 -14.50
CA ASP A 145 -9.95 -1.27 -15.33
C ASP A 145 -8.45 -0.93 -15.29
N LEU A 146 -8.10 0.36 -15.46
CA LEU A 146 -6.73 0.86 -15.36
C LEU A 146 -6.14 0.60 -13.96
N ILE A 147 -6.90 0.83 -12.90
CA ILE A 147 -6.46 0.55 -11.53
C ILE A 147 -6.20 -0.94 -11.36
N GLU A 148 -7.08 -1.82 -11.81
CA GLU A 148 -6.85 -3.26 -11.72
C GLU A 148 -5.59 -3.69 -12.47
N GLU A 149 -5.30 -3.10 -13.62
CA GLU A 149 -4.12 -3.41 -14.42
C GLU A 149 -2.82 -2.86 -13.79
N LYS A 150 -2.81 -1.58 -13.40
CA LYS A 150 -1.57 -0.83 -13.11
C LYS A 150 -1.25 -0.68 -11.62
N SER A 151 -2.16 -1.02 -10.70
CA SER A 151 -1.91 -0.87 -9.27
C SER A 151 -0.88 -1.88 -8.72
N PHE A 152 -0.03 -1.42 -7.81
CA PHE A 152 1.02 -2.22 -7.18
C PHE A 152 1.44 -1.63 -5.83
N THR A 153 2.18 -2.41 -5.03
CA THR A 153 2.78 -1.99 -3.76
C THR A 153 4.21 -2.47 -3.64
N LEU A 154 5.16 -1.55 -3.50
CA LEU A 154 6.54 -1.84 -3.12
C LEU A 154 6.71 -1.80 -1.59
N PRO A 155 7.78 -2.41 -1.03
CA PRO A 155 7.89 -2.59 0.42
C PRO A 155 8.40 -1.33 1.15
N ALA A 156 8.65 -0.23 0.43
CA ALA A 156 9.10 1.06 0.97
C ALA A 156 10.40 0.99 1.81
N LEU A 157 11.31 0.08 1.47
CA LEU A 157 12.54 -0.16 2.23
C LEU A 157 13.74 0.70 1.80
N ASP A 158 13.70 1.27 0.60
CA ASP A 158 14.83 2.02 -0.01
C ASP A 158 16.17 1.26 0.09
N CYS A 159 16.13 -0.06 -0.09
CA CYS A 159 17.23 -0.95 0.27
C CYS A 159 18.39 -1.02 -0.75
N GLY A 160 18.27 -0.38 -1.91
CA GLY A 160 19.29 -0.44 -2.97
C GLY A 160 19.41 -1.79 -3.71
N ALA A 161 18.75 -2.86 -3.25
CA ALA A 161 19.01 -4.22 -3.73
C ALA A 161 18.68 -4.45 -5.22
N CYS A 162 17.71 -3.70 -5.73
CA CYS A 162 17.31 -3.74 -7.14
C CYS A 162 18.18 -2.87 -8.08
N GLY A 163 19.21 -2.20 -7.54
CA GLY A 163 20.09 -1.29 -8.30
C GLY A 163 19.61 0.16 -8.32
N GLU A 164 18.41 0.44 -7.82
CA GLU A 164 17.88 1.81 -7.66
C GLU A 164 18.11 2.33 -6.23
N PRO A 165 18.39 3.64 -6.07
CA PRO A 165 18.69 4.22 -4.75
C PRO A 165 17.48 4.23 -3.82
N THR A 166 16.26 4.33 -4.37
CA THR A 166 15.01 4.38 -3.60
C THR A 166 13.91 3.59 -4.30
N CYS A 167 12.91 3.17 -3.53
CA CYS A 167 11.68 2.58 -4.03
C CYS A 167 10.92 3.52 -4.98
N GLU A 168 11.10 4.85 -4.84
CA GLU A 168 10.51 5.82 -5.76
C GLU A 168 10.98 5.61 -7.20
N VAL A 169 12.28 5.44 -7.41
CA VAL A 169 12.84 5.34 -8.77
C VAL A 169 12.32 4.07 -9.48
N ILE A 170 12.28 2.94 -8.78
CA ILE A 170 11.68 1.71 -9.34
C ILE A 170 10.17 1.84 -9.54
N ALA A 171 9.44 2.50 -8.63
CA ALA A 171 8.01 2.76 -8.80
C ALA A 171 7.74 3.58 -10.07
N GLN A 172 8.52 4.64 -10.31
CA GLN A 172 8.45 5.44 -11.54
C GLN A 172 8.75 4.61 -12.79
N LYS A 173 9.74 3.71 -12.74
CA LYS A 173 10.03 2.78 -13.85
C LYS A 173 8.87 1.81 -14.10
N ILE A 174 8.19 1.33 -13.07
CA ILE A 174 7.01 0.46 -13.20
C ILE A 174 5.85 1.22 -13.84
N VAL A 175 5.56 2.43 -13.36
CA VAL A 175 4.52 3.31 -13.95
C VAL A 175 4.80 3.60 -15.42
N ALA A 176 6.07 3.87 -15.76
CA ALA A 176 6.49 4.10 -17.14
C ALA A 176 6.58 2.83 -18.02
N GLY A 177 6.22 1.65 -17.50
CA GLY A 177 6.30 0.37 -18.22
C GLY A 177 7.74 -0.13 -18.49
N LYS A 178 8.75 0.47 -17.86
CA LYS A 178 10.17 0.13 -18.01
C LYS A 178 10.63 -0.95 -17.03
N ALA A 179 9.80 -1.29 -16.04
CA ALA A 179 10.05 -2.34 -15.07
C ALA A 179 8.73 -2.99 -14.65
N THR A 180 8.82 -4.11 -13.93
CA THR A 180 7.67 -4.72 -13.24
C THR A 180 8.03 -4.94 -11.78
N MET A 181 7.04 -5.29 -10.96
CA MET A 181 7.26 -5.66 -9.56
C MET A 181 8.34 -6.74 -9.36
N LYS A 182 8.56 -7.61 -10.36
CA LYS A 182 9.61 -8.65 -10.34
C LYS A 182 11.03 -8.07 -10.20
N ALA A 183 11.25 -6.81 -10.56
CA ALA A 183 12.55 -6.15 -10.39
C ALA A 183 12.88 -5.87 -8.91
N CYS A 184 11.87 -5.83 -8.02
CA CYS A 184 12.11 -5.63 -6.59
C CYS A 184 12.65 -6.91 -5.95
N LYS A 185 13.96 -6.95 -5.68
CA LYS A 185 14.59 -8.10 -5.02
C LYS A 185 14.10 -8.34 -3.59
N SER A 186 13.55 -7.33 -2.92
CA SER A 186 13.06 -7.49 -1.55
C SER A 186 11.77 -8.29 -1.42
N ILE A 187 10.94 -8.33 -2.46
CA ILE A 187 9.69 -9.13 -2.48
C ILE A 187 9.87 -10.40 -3.32
N ASN A 188 10.77 -10.39 -4.30
CA ASN A 188 10.99 -11.49 -5.24
C ASN A 188 12.36 -12.15 -5.04
N ALA A 189 12.89 -12.13 -3.81
CA ALA A 189 14.10 -12.84 -3.48
C ALA A 189 13.92 -14.34 -3.80
N SER A 190 14.92 -14.95 -4.42
CA SER A 190 14.84 -16.35 -4.84
C SER A 190 15.04 -17.34 -3.69
N GLY A 191 15.53 -16.90 -2.53
CA GLY A 191 15.95 -17.78 -1.45
C GLY A 191 15.05 -17.80 -0.21
N LEU A 192 14.09 -16.89 -0.08
CA LEU A 192 13.25 -16.77 1.11
C LEU A 192 11.94 -16.05 0.79
N SER A 193 10.83 -16.64 1.24
CA SER A 193 9.52 -15.99 1.23
C SER A 193 8.98 -15.94 2.66
N ILE A 194 8.61 -14.74 3.11
CA ILE A 194 7.97 -14.51 4.40
C ILE A 194 6.60 -13.90 4.14
N SER A 195 5.57 -14.39 4.83
CA SER A 195 4.25 -13.78 4.82
C SER A 195 3.68 -13.65 6.22
N VAL A 196 2.91 -12.59 6.45
CA VAL A 196 2.14 -12.34 7.68
C VAL A 196 0.69 -12.14 7.27
N ASN A 197 -0.22 -12.99 7.77
CA ASN A 197 -1.62 -13.03 7.33
C ASN A 197 -1.76 -13.12 5.80
N GLY A 198 -0.93 -13.94 5.15
CA GLY A 198 -0.88 -14.07 3.69
C GLY A 198 -0.30 -12.86 2.94
N SER A 199 0.05 -11.77 3.63
CA SER A 199 0.69 -10.59 3.02
C SER A 199 2.19 -10.80 2.94
N PRO A 200 2.82 -10.71 1.75
CA PRO A 200 4.27 -10.84 1.60
C PRO A 200 5.01 -9.76 2.39
N VAL A 201 6.04 -10.16 3.12
CA VAL A 201 6.92 -9.24 3.84
C VAL A 201 8.20 -9.08 3.05
N GLY A 202 8.42 -7.87 2.56
CA GLY A 202 9.67 -7.53 1.88
C GLY A 202 10.83 -7.48 2.89
N VAL A 203 11.95 -8.13 2.55
CA VAL A 203 13.18 -8.05 3.35
C VAL A 203 14.34 -7.55 2.49
N ASN A 204 15.28 -6.82 3.08
CA ASN A 204 16.50 -6.49 2.35
C ASN A 204 17.44 -7.72 2.29
N PRO A 205 18.43 -7.75 1.38
CA PRO A 205 19.30 -8.93 1.20
C PRO A 205 20.11 -9.33 2.44
N PHE A 206 20.46 -8.36 3.28
CA PHE A 206 21.20 -8.62 4.51
C PHE A 206 20.34 -9.37 5.54
N VAL A 207 19.10 -8.88 5.77
CA VAL A 207 18.12 -9.51 6.66
C VAL A 207 17.71 -10.88 6.13
N GLU A 208 17.53 -11.01 4.81
CA GLU A 208 17.28 -12.31 4.17
C GLU A 208 18.38 -13.32 4.52
N LYS A 209 19.65 -12.94 4.35
CA LYS A 209 20.79 -13.81 4.65
C LYS A 209 20.82 -14.24 6.12
N ILE A 210 20.50 -13.33 7.04
CA ILE A 210 20.46 -13.63 8.47
C ILE A 210 19.34 -14.63 8.78
N ILE A 211 18.10 -14.34 8.34
CA ILE A 211 16.94 -15.19 8.65
C ILE A 211 17.15 -16.57 8.03
N ARG A 212 17.51 -16.62 6.75
CA ARG A 212 17.75 -17.87 6.02
C ARG A 212 18.86 -18.69 6.67
N GLY A 213 20.02 -18.09 6.94
CA GLY A 213 21.14 -18.79 7.56
C GLY A 213 20.83 -19.29 8.97
N SER A 214 20.03 -18.55 9.73
CA SER A 214 19.57 -18.98 11.06
C SER A 214 18.63 -20.18 10.97
N ILE A 215 17.66 -20.14 10.05
CA ILE A 215 16.73 -21.25 9.81
C ILE A 215 17.49 -22.49 9.32
N GLU A 216 18.30 -22.36 8.27
CA GLU A 216 19.09 -23.46 7.73
C GLU A 216 20.02 -24.05 8.80
N GLY A 217 20.66 -23.21 9.62
CA GLY A 217 21.50 -23.65 10.74
C GLY A 217 20.74 -24.52 11.74
N MET A 218 19.53 -24.11 12.15
CA MET A 218 18.67 -24.93 13.02
C MET A 218 18.30 -26.26 12.38
N LEU A 219 17.95 -26.25 11.08
CA LEU A 219 17.52 -27.45 10.35
C LEU A 219 18.64 -28.47 10.16
N THR A 220 19.91 -28.06 10.08
CA THR A 220 21.04 -29.01 9.97
C THR A 220 21.14 -29.99 11.14
N SER A 221 20.59 -29.64 12.30
CA SER A 221 20.55 -30.50 13.48
C SER A 221 19.43 -31.56 13.43
N LEU A 222 18.48 -31.46 12.51
CA LEU A 222 17.30 -32.32 12.45
C LEU A 222 17.53 -33.55 11.57
N LYS A 223 17.12 -34.72 12.07
CA LYS A 223 17.05 -35.94 11.25
C LYS A 223 16.00 -35.76 10.15
N GLY A 224 16.36 -36.09 8.91
CA GLY A 224 15.46 -36.01 7.75
C GLY A 224 15.54 -34.70 6.96
N TYR A 225 16.31 -33.71 7.43
CA TYR A 225 16.64 -32.54 6.62
C TYR A 225 17.76 -32.88 5.61
N ALA A 226 17.56 -32.51 4.34
CA ALA A 226 18.56 -32.61 3.29
C ALA A 226 18.89 -31.20 2.76
N PRO A 227 20.17 -30.78 2.73
CA PRO A 227 20.56 -29.46 2.25
C PRO A 227 20.02 -29.13 0.86
N GLY A 228 19.48 -27.92 0.69
CA GLY A 228 18.91 -27.45 -0.58
C GLY A 228 17.47 -27.89 -0.85
N SER A 229 16.84 -28.64 0.06
CA SER A 229 15.42 -29.00 -0.05
C SER A 229 14.50 -27.81 0.24
N GLU A 230 13.30 -27.83 -0.32
CA GLU A 230 12.25 -26.89 0.09
C GLU A 230 11.93 -27.07 1.58
N VAL A 231 11.84 -25.95 2.28
CA VAL A 231 11.54 -25.90 3.71
C VAL A 231 10.24 -25.14 3.90
N LYS A 232 9.25 -25.81 4.51
CA LYS A 232 8.02 -25.17 4.98
C LYS A 232 7.97 -25.24 6.51
N ILE A 233 8.04 -24.08 7.16
CA ILE A 233 7.89 -23.96 8.62
C ILE A 233 6.50 -23.40 8.89
N THR A 234 5.73 -24.09 9.73
CA THR A 234 4.41 -23.64 10.17
C THR A 234 4.40 -23.62 11.69
N ILE A 235 4.12 -22.46 12.27
CA ILE A 235 3.92 -22.29 13.70
C ILE A 235 2.43 -22.02 13.87
N SER A 236 1.68 -23.04 14.33
CA SER A 236 0.27 -22.89 14.65
C SER A 236 0.13 -22.10 15.95
N LYS A 237 -0.92 -21.28 16.02
CA LYS A 237 -1.38 -20.69 17.29
C LYS A 237 -1.91 -21.76 18.22
#